data_AF-A0A7M3W8M3-F1
#
_entry.id   AF-A0A7M3W8M3-F1
#
_cell.length_a   1.000
_cell.length_b   1.000
_cell.length_c   1.000
_cell.angle_alpha   90.00
_cell.angle_beta   90.00
_cell.angle_gamma   90.00
#
_symmetry.space_group_name_H-M   'P 1'
#
loop_
_entity.id
_entity.type
_entity.pdbx_description
1 polymer ?
#
loop_
_entity_poly.entity_id
_entity_poly.type
_entity_poly.pdbx_seq_one_letter_code
_entity_poly.pdbx_strand_id
1 'polypeptide(L)'
;MLTPWGPRWPLGHEETTVEAQAYHMMKALDEVRSAVQSGQLRTLANRQSLSSPRLVEHLRRHQELMLNHTGNLASHKPASMEFPCFSPNALSDPLVADWERFMESEYEAPEPVRKVMVLLPCSARKPYRLSKSHGQFFRAINSTGCHEVMMTSPLGLVPRDLEDVWPASNYDVPVTGDWTADELARVRRM
;
A
#
# COMPACT_ATOMS: atom_id res chain seq x y z
N MET A 1 -13.73 -25.90 12.72
CA MET A 1 -13.24 -24.90 13.69
C MET A 1 -12.83 -23.64 12.94
N LEU A 2 -13.24 -22.46 13.41
CA LEU A 2 -12.79 -21.18 12.85
C LEU A 2 -11.41 -20.83 13.41
N THR A 3 -10.47 -20.47 12.55
CA THR A 3 -9.11 -20.09 12.93
C THR A 3 -8.76 -18.73 12.31
N PRO A 4 -7.64 -18.11 12.73
CA PRO A 4 -7.15 -16.89 12.08
C PRO A 4 -6.86 -17.04 10.59
N TRP A 5 -6.71 -18.26 10.07
CA TRP A 5 -6.46 -18.54 8.64
C TRP A 5 -7.71 -19.02 7.89
N GLY A 6 -8.89 -18.88 8.52
CA GLY A 6 -10.15 -19.38 8.01
C GLY A 6 -10.57 -20.72 8.63
N PRO A 7 -11.65 -21.31 8.13
CA PRO A 7 -12.20 -22.55 8.67
C PRO A 7 -11.36 -23.76 8.29
N ARG A 8 -11.18 -24.69 9.24
CA ARG A 8 -10.61 -26.02 8.98
C ARG A 8 -11.35 -27.12 9.74
N TRP A 9 -11.09 -28.37 9.36
CA TRP A 9 -11.54 -29.52 10.14
C TRP A 9 -10.83 -29.57 11.50
N PRO A 10 -11.57 -29.82 12.59
CA PRO A 10 -10.99 -30.01 13.91
C PRO A 10 -10.19 -31.32 13.96
N LEU A 11 -9.13 -31.34 14.74
CA LEU A 11 -8.36 -32.53 15.07
C LEU A 11 -9.06 -33.29 16.20
N GLY A 12 -8.73 -34.58 16.37
CA GLY A 12 -9.41 -35.43 17.35
C GLY A 12 -9.24 -35.00 18.82
N HIS A 13 -8.25 -34.16 19.13
CA HIS A 13 -8.03 -33.60 20.47
C HIS A 13 -8.70 -32.23 20.69
N GLU A 14 -9.37 -31.69 19.67
CA GLU A 14 -9.94 -30.35 19.72
C GLU A 14 -11.44 -30.40 20.03
N GLU A 15 -11.87 -29.52 20.94
CA GLU A 15 -13.28 -29.42 21.30
C GLU A 15 -14.11 -28.78 20.17
N THR A 16 -15.27 -29.38 19.89
CA THR A 16 -16.23 -28.89 18.88
C THR A 16 -17.58 -28.52 19.49
N THR A 17 -17.63 -28.32 20.80
CA THR A 17 -18.82 -27.87 21.53
C THR A 17 -19.29 -26.51 21.02
N VAL A 18 -20.55 -26.16 21.30
CA VAL A 18 -21.10 -24.85 20.89
C VAL A 18 -20.31 -23.72 21.55
N GLU A 19 -19.88 -23.91 22.80
CA GLU A 19 -19.08 -22.98 23.57
C GLU A 19 -17.69 -22.77 22.93
N ALA A 20 -17.02 -23.84 22.50
CA ALA A 20 -15.74 -23.76 21.80
C ALA A 20 -15.89 -23.03 20.46
N GLN A 21 -16.95 -23.32 19.70
CA GLN A 21 -17.22 -22.61 18.44
C GLN A 21 -17.52 -21.12 18.67
N ALA A 22 -18.33 -20.79 19.68
CA ALA A 22 -18.65 -19.41 20.03
C ALA A 22 -17.40 -18.64 20.46
N TYR A 23 -16.49 -19.27 21.21
CA TYR A 23 -15.20 -18.68 21.56
C TYR A 23 -14.39 -18.28 20.31
N HIS A 24 -14.27 -19.18 19.32
CA HIS A 24 -13.54 -18.87 18.08
C HIS A 24 -14.21 -17.76 17.26
N MET A 25 -15.55 -17.72 17.20
CA MET A 25 -16.28 -16.63 16.55
C MET A 25 -16.02 -15.28 17.23
N MET A 26 -15.99 -15.27 18.58
CA MET A 26 -15.68 -14.06 19.34
C MET A 26 -14.25 -13.58 19.07
N LYS A 27 -13.28 -14.48 18.95
CA LYS A 27 -11.91 -14.12 18.56
C LYS A 27 -11.82 -13.53 17.15
N ALA A 28 -12.55 -14.06 16.18
CA ALA A 28 -12.62 -13.49 14.85
C ALA A 28 -13.25 -12.07 14.86
N LEU A 29 -14.28 -11.84 15.68
CA LEU A 29 -14.87 -10.51 15.85
C LEU A 29 -13.89 -9.52 16.50
N ASP A 30 -13.15 -9.96 17.52
CA ASP A 30 -12.15 -9.11 18.17
C ASP A 30 -11.01 -8.74 17.21
N GLU A 31 -10.60 -9.65 16.32
CA GLU A 31 -9.61 -9.36 15.28
C GLU A 31 -10.12 -8.30 14.27
N VAL A 32 -11.38 -8.42 13.83
CA VAL A 32 -12.01 -7.41 12.97
C VAL A 32 -12.10 -6.06 13.68
N ARG A 33 -12.53 -6.02 14.94
CA ARG A 33 -12.61 -4.78 15.73
C ARG A 33 -11.24 -4.13 15.90
N SER A 34 -10.22 -4.92 16.21
CA SER A 34 -8.85 -4.45 16.32
C SER A 34 -8.36 -3.85 15.00
N ALA A 35 -8.61 -4.51 13.87
CA ALA A 35 -8.23 -4.03 12.55
C ALA A 35 -9.00 -2.75 12.14
N VAL A 36 -10.26 -2.59 12.54
CA VAL A 36 -11.00 -1.33 12.35
C VAL A 36 -10.36 -0.21 13.18
N GLN A 37 -10.08 -0.46 14.46
CA GLN A 37 -9.50 0.52 15.37
C GLN A 37 -8.09 0.95 14.94
N SER A 38 -7.29 0.02 14.41
CA SER A 38 -5.93 0.29 13.92
C SER A 38 -5.86 0.80 12.48
N GLY A 39 -7.00 0.87 11.77
CA GLY A 39 -7.05 1.29 10.37
C GLY A 39 -6.52 0.24 9.37
N GLN A 40 -6.37 -1.03 9.80
CA GLN A 40 -5.81 -2.13 9.01
C GLN A 40 -6.86 -3.14 8.51
N LEU A 41 -8.15 -2.77 8.49
CA LEU A 41 -9.23 -3.66 8.03
C LEU A 41 -8.95 -4.24 6.62
N ARG A 42 -8.39 -3.44 5.71
CA ARG A 42 -8.01 -3.90 4.37
C ARG A 42 -6.92 -4.96 4.40
N THR A 43 -5.91 -4.77 5.24
CA THR A 43 -4.83 -5.75 5.45
C THR A 43 -5.38 -7.07 5.97
N LEU A 44 -6.30 -7.00 6.95
CA LEU A 44 -6.99 -8.18 7.45
C LEU A 44 -7.80 -8.87 6.35
N ALA A 45 -8.56 -8.11 5.55
CA ALA A 45 -9.34 -8.65 4.44
C ALA A 45 -8.47 -9.34 3.38
N ASN A 46 -7.33 -8.73 3.01
CA ASN A 46 -6.34 -9.34 2.12
C ASN A 46 -5.85 -10.69 2.67
N ARG A 47 -5.41 -10.74 3.94
CA ARG A 47 -4.93 -11.98 4.57
C ARG A 47 -6.01 -13.06 4.63
N GLN A 48 -7.21 -12.71 5.10
CA GLN A 48 -8.33 -13.65 5.24
C GLN A 48 -8.86 -14.13 3.90
N SER A 49 -8.76 -13.33 2.83
CA SER A 49 -9.22 -13.73 1.49
C SER A 49 -8.52 -14.97 0.96
N LEU A 50 -7.26 -15.19 1.37
CA LEU A 50 -6.45 -16.33 0.93
C LEU A 50 -6.91 -17.68 1.49
N SER A 51 -7.91 -17.68 2.39
CA SER A 51 -8.48 -18.91 2.96
C SER A 51 -9.36 -19.70 1.99
N SER A 52 -9.86 -19.09 0.89
CA SER A 52 -10.58 -19.83 -0.14
C SER A 52 -10.57 -19.12 -1.51
N PRO A 53 -10.64 -19.86 -2.63
CA PRO A 53 -10.69 -19.26 -3.97
C PRO A 53 -11.83 -18.25 -4.16
N ARG A 54 -12.99 -18.52 -3.56
CA ARG A 54 -14.17 -17.66 -3.67
C ARG A 54 -13.99 -16.33 -2.94
N LEU A 55 -13.28 -16.33 -1.81
CA LEU A 55 -12.98 -15.07 -1.10
C LEU A 55 -11.95 -14.24 -1.85
N VAL A 56 -10.95 -14.86 -2.48
CA VAL A 56 -10.02 -14.18 -3.40
C VAL A 56 -10.80 -13.54 -4.56
N GLU A 57 -11.73 -14.27 -5.17
CA GLU A 57 -12.60 -13.75 -6.24
C GLU A 57 -13.42 -12.55 -5.75
N HIS A 58 -14.09 -12.67 -4.60
CA HIS A 58 -14.88 -11.60 -4.02
C HIS A 58 -14.04 -10.35 -3.72
N LEU A 59 -12.83 -10.51 -3.18
CA LEU A 59 -11.95 -9.38 -2.90
C LEU A 59 -11.50 -8.68 -4.20
N ARG A 60 -11.17 -9.45 -5.24
CA ARG A 60 -10.83 -8.90 -6.56
C ARG A 60 -12.00 -8.12 -7.17
N ARG A 61 -13.22 -8.65 -7.08
CA ARG A 61 -14.44 -7.94 -7.51
C ARG A 61 -14.67 -6.67 -6.71
N HIS A 62 -14.47 -6.72 -5.40
CA HIS A 62 -14.56 -5.53 -4.56
C HIS A 62 -13.54 -4.46 -4.98
N GLN A 63 -12.28 -4.84 -5.22
CA GLN A 63 -11.25 -3.92 -5.72
C GLN A 63 -11.66 -3.30 -7.07
N GLU A 64 -12.12 -4.11 -8.03
CA GLU A 64 -12.61 -3.65 -9.34
C GLU A 64 -13.73 -2.60 -9.20
N LEU A 65 -14.69 -2.80 -8.28
CA LEU A 65 -15.74 -1.83 -7.99
C LEU A 65 -15.19 -0.54 -7.38
N MET A 66 -14.22 -0.66 -6.46
CA MET A 66 -13.61 0.50 -5.79
C MET A 66 -12.77 1.36 -6.74
N LEU A 67 -12.21 0.79 -7.81
CA LEU A 67 -11.48 1.55 -8.83
C LEU A 67 -12.37 2.58 -9.54
N ASN A 68 -13.68 2.33 -9.61
CA ASN A 68 -14.66 3.26 -10.19
C ASN A 68 -15.20 4.28 -9.17
N HIS A 69 -14.82 4.15 -7.90
CA HIS A 69 -15.21 5.08 -6.84
C HIS A 69 -14.19 6.22 -6.75
N THR A 70 -14.66 7.46 -6.74
CA THR A 70 -13.79 8.64 -6.61
C THR A 70 -13.37 8.88 -5.16
N GLY A 71 -12.16 9.39 -4.94
CA GLY A 71 -11.71 9.81 -3.61
C GLY A 71 -11.23 8.70 -2.69
N ASN A 72 -10.68 7.60 -3.21
CA ASN A 72 -10.01 6.60 -2.38
C ASN A 72 -8.78 7.22 -1.67
N LEU A 73 -8.05 8.10 -2.38
CA LEU A 73 -6.95 8.91 -1.84
C LEU A 73 -7.40 10.07 -0.94
N ALA A 74 -8.66 10.51 -1.02
CA ALA A 74 -9.15 11.67 -0.28
C ALA A 74 -9.25 11.43 1.25
N SER A 75 -8.91 10.23 1.69
CA SER A 75 -8.87 9.85 3.10
C SER A 75 -7.71 10.56 3.81
N HIS A 76 -7.99 11.57 4.64
CA HIS A 76 -6.97 12.14 5.51
C HIS A 76 -6.54 11.11 6.57
N LYS A 77 -5.31 10.61 6.45
CA LYS A 77 -4.70 9.68 7.41
C LYS A 77 -3.63 10.39 8.23
N PRO A 78 -3.47 10.05 9.53
CA PRO A 78 -2.33 10.51 10.31
C PRO A 78 -1.02 10.09 9.64
N ALA A 79 0.03 10.90 9.77
CA ALA A 79 1.35 10.58 9.22
C ALA A 79 1.94 9.26 9.75
N SER A 80 1.52 8.82 10.94
CA SER A 80 1.90 7.54 11.53
C SER A 80 1.17 6.32 10.93
N MET A 81 0.15 6.54 10.08
CA MET A 81 -0.59 5.45 9.46
C MET A 81 0.28 4.76 8.42
N GLU A 82 0.65 3.52 8.69
CA GLU A 82 1.39 2.68 7.74
C GLU A 82 0.46 2.17 6.63
N PHE A 83 0.97 2.17 5.39
CA PHE A 83 0.33 1.50 4.26
C PHE A 83 1.08 0.19 3.93
N PRO A 84 0.65 -0.96 4.48
CA PRO A 84 1.38 -2.22 4.34
C PRO A 84 1.21 -2.82 2.95
N CYS A 85 2.33 -2.97 2.24
CA CYS A 85 2.45 -3.47 0.88
C CYS A 85 3.20 -4.81 0.86
N PHE A 86 2.75 -5.77 1.66
CA PHE A 86 3.48 -7.03 1.89
C PHE A 86 3.27 -8.10 0.81
N SER A 87 2.45 -7.82 -0.19
CA SER A 87 2.11 -8.77 -1.24
C SER A 87 1.91 -8.06 -2.57
N PRO A 88 2.03 -8.77 -3.71
CA PRO A 88 1.77 -8.21 -5.03
C PRO A 88 0.37 -7.58 -5.17
N ASN A 89 -0.62 -7.99 -4.36
CA ASN A 89 -1.96 -7.39 -4.34
C ASN A 89 -1.95 -5.90 -4.01
N ALA A 90 -0.87 -5.36 -3.44
CA ALA A 90 -0.71 -3.93 -3.22
C ALA A 90 -0.71 -3.15 -4.55
N LEU A 91 -0.20 -3.73 -5.64
CA LEU A 91 -0.21 -3.10 -6.97
C LEU A 91 -1.61 -2.94 -7.54
N SER A 92 -2.56 -3.77 -7.13
CA SER A 92 -3.97 -3.68 -7.52
C SER A 92 -4.83 -3.03 -6.42
N ASP A 93 -4.21 -2.41 -5.42
CA ASP A 93 -4.94 -1.70 -4.38
C ASP A 93 -5.62 -0.46 -4.99
N PRO A 94 -6.93 -0.24 -4.73
CA PRO A 94 -7.62 0.96 -5.19
C PRO A 94 -6.91 2.27 -4.80
N LEU A 95 -6.23 2.31 -3.66
CA LEU A 95 -5.43 3.45 -3.24
C LEU A 95 -4.24 3.71 -4.18
N VAL A 96 -3.54 2.65 -4.58
CA VAL A 96 -2.38 2.74 -5.49
C VAL A 96 -2.82 3.08 -6.90
N ALA A 97 -3.94 2.54 -7.37
CA ALA A 97 -4.50 2.89 -8.67
C ALA A 97 -5.02 4.33 -8.71
N ASP A 98 -5.59 4.83 -7.61
CA ASP A 98 -6.01 6.22 -7.48
C ASP A 98 -4.80 7.17 -7.43
N TRP A 99 -3.66 6.75 -6.82
CA TRP A 99 -2.37 7.45 -6.93
C TRP A 99 -1.85 7.53 -8.35
N GLU A 100 -1.81 6.40 -9.07
CA GLU A 100 -1.43 6.36 -10.48
C GLU A 100 -2.30 7.31 -11.31
N ARG A 101 -3.62 7.27 -11.13
CA ARG A 101 -4.55 8.15 -11.82
C ARG A 101 -4.29 9.62 -11.53
N PHE A 102 -4.14 9.99 -10.25
CA PHE A 102 -3.83 11.37 -9.85
C PHE A 102 -2.53 11.85 -10.51
N MET A 103 -1.49 11.01 -10.49
CA MET A 103 -0.20 11.33 -11.11
C MET A 103 -0.29 11.49 -12.64
N GLU A 104 -1.13 10.69 -13.31
CA GLU A 104 -1.31 10.73 -14.77
C GLU A 104 -2.21 11.88 -15.24
N SER A 105 -3.24 12.25 -14.47
CA SER A 105 -4.29 13.17 -14.94
C SER A 105 -4.39 14.51 -14.22
N GLU A 106 -3.86 14.64 -13.01
CA GLU A 106 -4.08 15.82 -12.16
C GLU A 106 -2.79 16.47 -11.67
N TYR A 107 -1.72 15.69 -11.48
CA TYR A 107 -0.46 16.21 -10.98
C TYR A 107 0.25 17.08 -12.00
N GLU A 108 0.59 18.31 -11.61
CA GLU A 108 1.47 19.19 -12.36
C GLU A 108 2.71 19.52 -11.52
N ALA A 109 3.90 19.33 -12.12
CA ALA A 109 5.15 19.71 -11.48
C ALA A 109 5.17 21.23 -11.18
N PRO A 110 5.64 21.66 -9.99
CA PRO A 110 5.66 23.07 -9.66
C PRO A 110 6.45 23.91 -10.67
N GLU A 111 5.91 25.05 -11.08
CA GLU A 111 6.52 25.96 -12.06
C GLU A 111 8.03 26.21 -11.90
N PRO A 112 8.56 26.44 -10.67
CA PRO A 112 9.99 26.72 -10.48
C PRO A 112 10.93 25.57 -10.88
N VAL A 113 10.44 24.32 -10.94
CA VAL A 113 11.25 23.12 -11.14
C VAL A 113 10.90 22.35 -12.41
N ARG A 114 9.88 22.78 -13.15
CA ARG A 114 9.26 22.05 -14.27
C ARG A 114 10.15 21.83 -15.50
N LYS A 115 11.30 22.51 -15.60
CA LYS A 115 12.17 22.45 -16.79
C LYS A 115 13.03 21.20 -16.88
N VAL A 116 13.45 20.65 -15.75
CA VAL A 116 14.37 19.52 -15.67
C VAL A 116 13.87 18.55 -14.62
N MET A 117 13.58 17.31 -15.01
CA MET A 117 13.22 16.24 -14.10
C MET A 117 14.44 15.34 -13.82
N VAL A 118 14.63 14.98 -12.55
CA VAL A 118 15.65 14.04 -12.11
C VAL A 118 14.96 12.85 -11.44
N LEU A 119 15.13 11.67 -12.04
CA LEU A 119 14.68 10.42 -11.44
C LEU A 119 15.69 9.94 -10.39
N LEU A 120 15.20 9.67 -9.19
CA LEU A 120 15.98 9.17 -8.07
C LEU A 120 15.44 7.81 -7.61
N PRO A 121 16.30 6.91 -7.11
CA PRO A 121 15.81 5.71 -6.45
C PRO A 121 15.09 6.09 -5.14
N CYS A 122 14.17 5.24 -4.69
CA CYS A 122 13.59 5.37 -3.37
C CYS A 122 14.62 5.06 -2.26
N SER A 123 14.24 5.30 -1.01
CA SER A 123 15.02 4.88 0.15
C SER A 123 14.12 4.36 1.27
N ALA A 124 14.69 3.54 2.16
CA ALA A 124 13.93 2.95 3.26
C ALA A 124 13.33 4.00 4.20
N ARG A 125 14.08 5.08 4.48
CA ARG A 125 13.61 6.18 5.33
C ARG A 125 12.76 7.15 4.51
N LYS A 126 11.52 7.36 4.96
CA LYS A 126 10.60 8.37 4.44
C LYS A 126 10.36 9.46 5.50
N PRO A 127 10.09 10.72 5.11
CA PRO A 127 10.23 11.26 3.75
C PRO A 127 11.69 11.17 3.26
N TYR A 128 11.88 10.93 1.96
CA TYR A 128 13.17 10.49 1.44
C TYR A 128 14.26 11.55 1.58
N ARG A 129 13.92 12.84 1.59
CA ARG A 129 14.87 13.96 1.86
C ARG A 129 15.65 13.79 3.17
N LEU A 130 15.11 13.05 4.14
CA LEU A 130 15.76 12.80 5.43
C LEU A 130 16.68 11.57 5.42
N SER A 131 16.76 10.84 4.31
CA SER A 131 17.65 9.70 4.15
C SER A 131 19.10 10.12 3.84
N LYS A 132 20.05 9.26 4.22
CA LYS A 132 21.48 9.50 3.93
C LYS A 132 21.75 9.59 2.42
N SER A 133 21.12 8.73 1.62
CA SER A 133 21.30 8.67 0.17
C SER A 133 20.78 9.93 -0.52
N HIS A 134 19.57 10.39 -0.17
CA HIS A 134 19.03 11.63 -0.74
C HIS A 134 19.82 12.86 -0.32
N GLY A 135 20.35 12.90 0.91
CA GLY A 135 21.28 13.96 1.30
C GLY A 135 22.53 14.01 0.41
N GLN A 136 23.02 12.86 -0.08
CA GLN A 136 24.13 12.80 -1.04
C GLN A 136 23.68 13.24 -2.44
N PHE A 137 22.52 12.78 -2.92
CA PHE A 137 21.97 13.20 -4.20
C PHE A 137 21.75 14.71 -4.27
N PHE A 138 21.15 15.31 -3.23
CA PHE A 138 20.95 16.75 -3.13
C PHE A 138 22.27 17.53 -3.28
N ARG A 139 23.34 17.09 -2.59
CA ARG A 139 24.66 17.71 -2.71
C ARG A 139 25.30 17.53 -4.08
N ALA A 140 25.08 16.38 -4.73
CA ALA A 140 25.66 16.09 -6.04
C ALA A 140 24.94 16.83 -7.18
N ILE A 141 23.61 16.92 -7.11
CA ILE A 141 22.78 17.68 -8.04
C ILE A 141 23.09 19.17 -7.92
N ASN A 142 23.31 19.65 -6.68
CA ASN A 142 23.72 21.02 -6.37
C ASN A 142 22.81 22.08 -7.04
N SER A 143 21.51 21.81 -7.10
CA SER A 143 20.50 22.66 -7.71
C SER A 143 19.16 22.42 -7.03
N THR A 144 18.40 23.49 -6.78
CA THR A 144 17.01 23.43 -6.32
C THR A 144 16.01 23.63 -7.46
N GLY A 145 16.49 23.80 -8.69
CA GLY A 145 15.66 24.06 -9.88
C GLY A 145 15.25 22.80 -10.64
N CYS A 146 15.42 21.62 -10.04
CA CYS A 146 15.11 20.33 -10.65
C CYS A 146 13.89 19.72 -9.97
N HIS A 147 13.00 19.15 -10.77
CA HIS A 147 11.88 18.37 -10.30
C HIS A 147 12.39 16.97 -9.95
N GLU A 148 12.55 16.70 -8.67
CA GLU A 148 13.02 15.40 -8.19
C GLU A 148 11.83 14.45 -8.04
N VAL A 149 11.92 13.29 -8.69
CA VAL A 149 10.88 12.26 -8.67
C VAL A 149 11.49 10.93 -8.29
N MET A 150 10.94 10.30 -7.26
CA MET A 150 11.40 9.01 -6.75
C MET A 150 10.66 7.88 -7.46
N MET A 151 11.42 6.95 -8.03
CA MET A 151 10.90 5.70 -8.55
C MET A 151 10.76 4.69 -7.40
N THR A 152 9.56 4.13 -7.22
CA THR A 152 9.27 3.19 -6.14
C THR A 152 8.15 2.20 -6.46
N SER A 153 8.00 1.18 -5.63
CA SER A 153 6.86 0.25 -5.60
C SER A 153 6.13 0.38 -4.25
N PRO A 154 4.79 0.28 -4.20
CA PRO A 154 3.89 0.05 -5.32
C PRO A 154 3.44 1.33 -6.04
N LEU A 155 3.81 2.52 -5.56
CA LEU A 155 3.26 3.78 -6.07
C LEU A 155 3.75 4.21 -7.47
N GLY A 156 4.84 3.61 -7.97
CA GLY A 156 5.42 3.96 -9.26
C GLY A 156 6.32 5.19 -9.17
N LEU A 157 5.75 6.38 -9.27
CA LEU A 157 6.46 7.65 -9.16
C LEU A 157 5.94 8.47 -7.98
N VAL A 158 6.86 9.05 -7.21
CA VAL A 158 6.57 9.95 -6.08
C VAL A 158 7.38 11.24 -6.25
N PRO A 159 6.75 12.37 -6.62
CA PRO A 159 7.40 13.67 -6.64
C PRO A 159 7.86 14.13 -5.25
N ARG A 160 8.95 14.90 -5.19
CA ARG A 160 9.54 15.42 -3.94
C ARG A 160 8.55 16.25 -3.12
N ASP A 161 7.72 17.04 -3.77
CA ASP A 161 6.66 17.87 -3.18
C ASP A 161 5.51 17.06 -2.57
N LEU A 162 5.37 15.78 -2.94
CA LEU A 162 4.34 14.88 -2.41
C LEU A 162 4.88 13.79 -1.48
N GLU A 163 6.19 13.77 -1.20
CA GLU A 163 6.81 12.68 -0.41
C GLU A 163 6.38 12.66 1.06
N ASP A 164 5.86 13.78 1.58
CA ASP A 164 5.33 13.90 2.94
C ASP A 164 3.83 13.52 3.02
N VAL A 165 3.17 13.30 1.89
CA VAL A 165 1.73 12.99 1.82
C VAL A 165 1.50 11.49 1.92
N TRP A 166 0.52 11.06 2.71
CA TRP A 166 0.11 9.65 2.78
C TRP A 166 -0.57 9.24 1.47
N PRO A 167 -0.28 8.07 0.87
CA PRO A 167 0.55 6.97 1.41
C PRO A 167 2.05 7.06 1.11
N ALA A 168 2.51 7.99 0.27
CA ALA A 168 3.91 8.10 -0.13
C ALA A 168 4.88 8.28 1.05
N SER A 169 4.45 8.97 2.09
CA SER A 169 5.25 9.19 3.30
C SER A 169 5.41 7.98 4.20
N ASN A 170 4.57 6.94 4.08
CA ASN A 170 4.56 5.84 5.04
C ASN A 170 4.03 4.49 4.51
N TYR A 171 4.32 4.14 3.26
CA TYR A 171 4.13 2.76 2.78
C TYR A 171 5.23 1.83 3.31
N ASP A 172 4.94 0.55 3.51
CA ASP A 172 5.96 -0.45 3.87
C ASP A 172 5.96 -1.60 2.87
N VAL A 173 7.10 -1.88 2.25
CA VAL A 173 7.23 -2.85 1.17
C VAL A 173 8.52 -3.64 1.35
N PRO A 174 8.49 -4.99 1.24
CA PRO A 174 9.71 -5.77 1.21
C PRO A 174 10.47 -5.49 -0.10
N VAL A 175 11.77 -5.22 0.00
CA VAL A 175 12.65 -4.98 -1.16
C VAL A 175 13.59 -6.16 -1.37
N THR A 176 13.52 -6.77 -2.56
CA THR A 176 14.45 -7.82 -3.00
C THR A 176 15.55 -7.27 -3.91
N GLY A 177 15.35 -6.08 -4.48
CA GLY A 177 16.23 -5.48 -5.49
C GLY A 177 15.80 -5.77 -6.93
N ASP A 178 14.88 -6.71 -7.13
CA ASP A 178 14.33 -7.07 -8.43
C ASP A 178 12.95 -6.44 -8.64
N TRP A 179 12.70 -5.97 -9.86
CA TRP A 179 11.41 -5.42 -10.25
C TRP A 179 10.61 -6.44 -11.04
N THR A 180 9.34 -6.62 -10.66
CA THR A 180 8.38 -7.40 -11.43
C THR A 180 7.93 -6.65 -12.69
N ALA A 181 7.40 -7.37 -13.67
CA ALA A 181 6.88 -6.78 -14.90
C ALA A 181 5.75 -5.77 -14.63
N ASP A 182 4.89 -6.02 -13.64
CA ASP A 182 3.77 -5.15 -13.28
C ASP A 182 4.26 -3.84 -12.63
N GLU A 183 5.28 -3.90 -11.78
CA GLU A 183 5.90 -2.71 -11.19
C GLU A 183 6.58 -1.85 -12.26
N LEU A 184 7.33 -2.48 -13.18
CA LEU A 184 7.93 -1.76 -14.31
C LEU A 184 6.88 -1.16 -15.24
N ALA A 185 5.79 -1.89 -15.50
CA ALA A 185 4.70 -1.41 -16.34
C ALA A 185 4.03 -0.18 -15.73
N ARG A 186 3.84 -0.15 -14.40
CA ARG A 186 3.31 1.01 -13.68
C ARG A 186 4.19 2.25 -13.83
N VAL A 187 5.49 2.11 -13.55
CA VAL A 187 6.43 3.22 -13.68
C VAL A 187 6.53 3.75 -15.12
N ARG A 188 6.27 2.91 -16.13
CA ARG A 188 6.30 3.33 -17.55
C ARG A 188 5.04 4.06 -18.03
N ARG A 189 3.91 3.92 -17.32
CA ARG A 189 2.65 4.60 -17.68
C ARG A 189 2.56 6.01 -17.09
N MET A 190 3.22 6.21 -15.95
CA MET A 190 3.38 7.49 -15.26
C MET A 190 4.56 8.28 -15.82
#